data_AF-A0A327WDG0-F1
#
_entry.id   AF-A0A327WDG0-F1
#
_cell.length_a   1.000
_cell.length_b   1.000
_cell.length_c   1.000
_cell.angle_alpha   90.00
_cell.angle_beta   90.00
_cell.angle_gamma   90.00
#
_symmetry.space_group_name_H-M   'P 1'
#
loop_
_entity.id
_entity.type
_entity.pdbx_description
1 polymer ?
#
loop_
_entity_poly.entity_id
_entity_poly.type
_entity_poly.pdbx_seq_one_letter_code
_entity_poly.pdbx_strand_id
1 'polypeptide(L)'
;MTVLARTGMCLLLLLGVAITSVKAQVVLNRQVVATSGGSGTVGTLRMQYTIGEPVITMITDGHLLLTQGFQQPEELPPPPPGANLVKGYIIFPNPASTNLKIQLDLLGPSYVQIELINTAGQTMYTEQQSLGAGRNTMVIGVNRFAAGIYTLRFKIAQSIYYEKVIIQ
;
A
#
# COMPACT_ATOMS: atom_id res chain seq x y z
N MET A 1 29.28 47.56 28.95
CA MET A 1 28.22 46.53 29.11
C MET A 1 28.58 45.68 30.31
N THR A 2 27.75 45.71 31.35
CA THR A 2 27.98 45.03 32.63
C THR A 2 27.95 43.50 32.46
N VAL A 3 28.71 42.78 33.29
CA VAL A 3 28.80 41.30 33.27
C VAL A 3 27.42 40.64 33.30
N LEU A 4 26.47 41.26 34.02
CA LEU A 4 25.08 40.84 34.13
C LEU A 4 24.34 40.76 32.77
N ALA A 5 24.62 41.69 31.86
CA ALA A 5 23.99 41.74 30.53
C ALA A 5 24.52 40.63 29.61
N ARG A 6 25.80 40.24 29.77
CA ARG A 6 26.43 39.16 29.00
C ARG A 6 25.95 37.78 29.47
N THR A 7 25.83 37.59 30.79
CA THR A 7 25.29 36.35 31.37
C THR A 7 23.81 36.14 31.02
N GLY A 8 23.01 37.21 31.02
CA GLY A 8 21.59 37.13 30.62
C GLY A 8 21.41 36.77 29.15
N MET A 9 22.24 37.32 28.26
CA MET A 9 22.19 37.00 26.83
C MET A 9 22.64 35.56 26.53
N CYS A 10 23.66 35.05 27.23
CA CYS A 10 24.06 33.65 27.14
C CYS A 10 22.98 32.70 27.66
N LEU A 11 22.27 33.05 28.75
CA LEU A 11 21.17 32.24 29.29
C LEU A 11 19.98 32.16 28.32
N LEU A 12 19.64 33.28 27.66
CA LEU A 12 18.60 33.32 26.62
C LEU A 12 18.96 32.51 25.37
N LEU A 13 20.22 32.55 24.94
CA LEU A 13 20.72 31.72 23.84
C LEU A 13 20.70 30.23 24.19
N LEU A 14 21.05 29.85 25.42
CA LEU A 14 20.96 28.48 25.91
C LEU A 14 19.51 27.98 26.00
N LEU A 15 18.57 28.84 26.43
CA LEU A 15 17.15 28.51 26.42
C LEU A 15 16.60 28.32 25.00
N GLY A 16 17.02 29.16 24.04
CA GLY A 16 16.58 29.07 22.65
C GLY A 16 16.94 27.76 21.95
N VAL A 17 18.13 27.21 22.25
CA VAL A 17 18.61 25.94 21.68
C VAL A 17 17.92 24.71 22.30
N ALA A 18 17.47 24.81 23.55
CA ALA A 18 16.74 23.72 24.21
C ALA A 18 15.35 23.47 23.58
N ILE A 19 14.71 24.51 23.00
CA ILE A 19 13.35 24.43 22.44
C ILE A 19 13.35 23.74 21.06
N THR A 20 14.46 23.80 20.31
CA THR A 20 14.56 23.19 18.96
C THR A 20 14.80 21.68 18.97
N SER A 21 14.95 21.07 20.16
CA SER A 21 15.31 19.66 20.33
C SER A 21 14.11 18.73 20.52
N VAL A 22 12.88 19.25 20.57
CA VAL A 22 11.67 18.43 20.74
C VAL A 22 11.13 18.03 19.37
N LYS A 23 11.66 16.94 18.82
CA LYS A 23 11.13 16.26 17.61
C LYS A 23 10.46 14.93 17.97
N ALA A 24 9.80 14.85 19.12
CA ALA A 24 8.99 13.69 19.51
C ALA A 24 7.52 13.89 19.07
N GLN A 25 7.28 14.12 17.79
CA GLN A 25 5.92 14.01 17.27
C GLN A 25 5.62 12.52 17.12
N VAL A 26 4.73 12.00 17.97
CA VAL A 26 4.19 10.65 17.79
C VAL A 26 3.32 10.69 16.54
N VAL A 27 3.79 10.07 15.46
CA VAL A 27 2.95 9.78 14.31
C VAL A 27 2.04 8.64 14.71
N LEU A 28 0.85 8.99 15.21
CA LEU A 28 -0.20 8.02 15.52
C LEU A 28 -0.70 7.44 14.19
N ASN A 29 -0.26 6.23 13.86
CA ASN A 29 -0.87 5.41 12.82
C ASN A 29 -1.65 4.28 13.50
N ARG A 30 -2.95 4.16 13.19
CA ARG A 30 -3.90 3.21 13.78
C ARG A 30 -3.97 3.24 15.31
N GLN A 31 -4.93 3.97 15.86
CA GLN A 31 -5.25 3.97 17.28
C GLN A 31 -6.57 3.26 17.53
N VAL A 32 -6.60 2.38 18.53
CA VAL A 32 -7.83 1.77 19.05
C VAL A 32 -8.00 2.22 20.50
N VAL A 33 -9.17 2.73 20.83
CA VAL A 33 -9.55 3.06 22.21
C VAL A 33 -10.45 1.92 22.68
N ALA A 34 -10.00 1.17 23.68
CA ALA A 34 -10.70 0.02 24.23
C ALA A 34 -10.54 -0.05 25.75
N THR A 35 -11.42 -0.82 26.40
CA THR A 35 -11.38 -1.00 27.87
C THR A 35 -10.12 -1.76 28.31
N SER A 36 -9.65 -2.71 27.49
CA SER A 36 -8.39 -3.43 27.68
C SER A 36 -7.88 -3.99 26.35
N GLY A 37 -6.63 -4.41 26.28
CA GLY A 37 -6.03 -4.99 25.07
C GLY A 37 -4.56 -5.36 25.28
N GLY A 38 -3.98 -6.05 24.31
CA GLY A 38 -2.58 -6.48 24.37
C GLY A 38 -2.07 -7.08 23.06
N SER A 39 -0.75 -7.26 22.98
CA SER A 39 -0.09 -7.98 21.89
C SER A 39 0.98 -8.92 22.42
N GLY A 40 1.15 -10.06 21.76
CA GLY A 40 2.17 -11.05 22.05
C GLY A 40 2.71 -11.67 20.76
N THR A 41 3.96 -12.10 20.77
CA THR A 41 4.60 -12.77 19.62
C THR A 41 5.09 -14.16 20.03
N VAL A 42 4.81 -15.15 19.18
CA VAL A 42 5.35 -16.51 19.28
C VAL A 42 5.94 -16.86 17.91
N GLY A 43 7.27 -16.81 17.79
CA GLY A 43 7.95 -16.95 16.50
C GLY A 43 7.56 -15.82 15.53
N THR A 44 7.10 -16.18 14.33
CA THR A 44 6.60 -15.23 13.31
C THR A 44 5.13 -14.86 13.49
N LEU A 45 4.42 -15.47 14.44
CA LEU A 45 3.00 -15.21 14.67
C LEU A 45 2.84 -14.09 15.70
N ARG A 46 2.22 -12.98 15.29
CA ARG A 46 1.83 -11.89 16.17
C ARG A 46 0.33 -11.99 16.48
N MET A 47 0.01 -12.15 17.76
CA MET A 47 -1.36 -12.16 18.25
C MET A 47 -1.64 -10.82 18.91
N GLN A 48 -2.76 -10.21 18.54
CA GLN A 48 -3.25 -8.96 19.12
C GLN A 48 -4.70 -9.15 19.52
N TYR A 49 -5.08 -8.64 20.68
CA TYR A 49 -6.46 -8.69 21.14
C TYR A 49 -6.84 -7.36 21.78
N THR A 50 -8.13 -7.07 21.69
CA THR A 50 -8.75 -5.87 22.22
C THR A 50 -10.06 -6.29 22.90
N ILE A 51 -10.32 -5.77 24.09
CA ILE A 51 -11.47 -6.11 24.93
C ILE A 51 -12.29 -4.84 25.18
N GLY A 52 -13.57 -4.91 24.83
CA GLY A 52 -14.54 -3.83 25.00
C GLY A 52 -14.51 -2.81 23.86
N GLU A 53 -15.70 -2.37 23.46
CA GLU A 53 -15.92 -1.30 22.47
C GLU A 53 -16.53 -0.09 23.21
N PRO A 54 -15.73 0.91 23.65
CA PRO A 54 -16.26 2.05 24.40
C PRO A 54 -17.12 2.98 23.54
N VAL A 55 -16.98 2.93 22.21
CA VAL A 55 -17.72 3.76 21.26
C VAL A 55 -18.26 2.87 20.15
N ILE A 56 -19.58 2.66 20.13
CA ILE A 56 -20.32 1.82 19.15
C ILE A 56 -20.87 2.60 17.95
N THR A 57 -20.52 3.88 17.81
CA THR A 57 -21.01 4.76 16.76
C THR A 57 -19.87 5.50 16.10
N MET A 58 -19.97 5.72 14.80
CA MET A 58 -19.02 6.58 14.08
C MET A 58 -19.20 8.02 14.58
N ILE A 59 -18.13 8.61 15.12
CA ILE A 59 -18.11 10.02 15.55
C ILE A 59 -17.08 10.75 14.72
N THR A 60 -17.47 11.90 14.17
CA THR A 60 -16.56 12.78 13.41
C THR A 60 -16.73 14.21 13.88
N ASP A 61 -15.61 14.90 14.04
CA ASP A 61 -15.56 16.36 14.23
C ASP A 61 -14.98 17.06 12.99
N GLY A 62 -15.08 16.42 11.81
CA GLY A 62 -14.54 16.93 10.54
C GLY A 62 -13.02 16.82 10.39
N HIS A 63 -12.26 16.92 11.49
CA HIS A 63 -10.80 16.73 11.51
C HIS A 63 -10.37 15.32 11.94
N LEU A 64 -11.15 14.67 12.82
CA LEU A 64 -10.87 13.35 13.34
C LEU A 64 -12.12 12.48 13.21
N LEU A 65 -11.99 11.38 12.48
CA LEU A 65 -13.01 10.36 12.33
C LEU A 65 -12.70 9.18 13.24
N LEU A 66 -13.55 8.94 14.23
CA LEU A 66 -13.51 7.75 15.08
C LEU A 66 -14.41 6.69 14.46
N THR A 67 -13.80 5.70 13.81
CA THR A 67 -14.51 4.59 13.17
C THR A 67 -14.74 3.43 14.14
N GLN A 68 -15.82 2.70 13.90
CA GLN A 68 -16.13 1.40 14.50
C GLN A 68 -15.39 0.26 13.80
N GLY A 69 -14.96 -0.77 14.54
CA GLY A 69 -14.47 -2.03 13.97
C GLY A 69 -13.31 -2.70 14.72
N PHE A 70 -12.98 -3.93 14.32
CA PHE A 70 -11.81 -4.67 14.78
C PHE A 70 -10.51 -4.06 14.24
N GLN A 71 -9.38 -4.32 14.92
CA GLN A 71 -8.03 -4.00 14.43
C GLN A 71 -7.90 -4.47 12.97
N GLN A 72 -7.73 -3.54 12.04
CA GLN A 72 -7.38 -3.90 10.66
C GLN A 72 -6.01 -4.58 10.65
N PRO A 73 -5.78 -5.56 9.77
CA PRO A 73 -4.46 -6.17 9.59
C PRO A 73 -3.37 -5.10 9.45
N GLU A 74 -2.19 -5.42 9.93
CA GLU A 74 -1.00 -4.59 9.79
C GLU A 74 -0.88 -4.08 8.36
N GLU A 75 -0.71 -2.76 8.18
CA GLU A 75 -0.09 -2.29 6.96
C GLU A 75 1.25 -2.99 6.87
N LEU A 76 1.47 -3.67 5.75
CA LEU A 76 2.81 -4.10 5.41
C LEU A 76 3.72 -2.86 5.51
N PRO A 77 4.87 -2.97 6.18
CA PRO A 77 5.83 -1.87 6.21
C PRO A 77 6.09 -1.44 4.77
N PRO A 78 6.17 -0.12 4.50
CA PRO A 78 6.33 0.35 3.14
C PRO A 78 7.58 -0.31 2.54
N PRO A 79 7.50 -0.84 1.32
CA PRO A 79 8.62 -1.50 0.69
C PRO A 79 9.78 -0.50 0.52
N PRO A 80 11.04 -0.97 0.61
CA PRO A 80 12.20 -0.11 0.41
C PRO A 80 12.12 0.65 -0.93
N PRO A 81 12.67 1.87 -1.02
CA PRO A 81 12.72 2.59 -2.29
C PRO A 81 13.37 1.73 -3.39
N GLY A 82 12.67 1.55 -4.51
CA GLY A 82 13.15 0.73 -5.63
C GLY A 82 12.96 -0.79 -5.47
N ALA A 83 12.36 -1.26 -4.38
CA ALA A 83 12.02 -2.67 -4.23
C ALA A 83 10.94 -3.10 -5.24
N ASN A 84 11.01 -4.36 -5.67
CA ASN A 84 9.97 -4.94 -6.51
C ASN A 84 8.68 -5.09 -5.70
N LEU A 85 7.60 -4.46 -6.16
CA LEU A 85 6.32 -4.47 -5.48
C LEU A 85 5.51 -5.74 -5.76
N VAL A 86 5.92 -6.55 -6.72
CA VAL A 86 5.21 -7.77 -7.09
C VAL A 86 5.77 -8.94 -6.30
N LYS A 87 4.98 -9.48 -5.37
CA LYS A 87 5.30 -10.71 -4.63
C LYS A 87 5.10 -11.94 -5.51
N GLY A 88 4.08 -11.91 -6.36
CA GLY A 88 3.79 -12.97 -7.31
C GLY A 88 2.63 -12.61 -8.21
N TYR A 89 2.49 -13.34 -9.31
CA TYR A 89 1.36 -13.18 -10.23
C TYR A 89 1.00 -14.52 -10.87
N ILE A 90 -0.26 -14.63 -11.29
CA ILE A 90 -0.75 -15.73 -12.13
C ILE A 90 -1.69 -15.18 -13.20
N ILE A 91 -1.64 -15.79 -14.38
CA ILE A 91 -2.50 -15.42 -15.52
C ILE A 91 -3.27 -16.66 -15.95
N PHE A 92 -4.59 -16.56 -15.98
CA PHE A 92 -5.44 -17.71 -16.26
C PHE A 92 -6.82 -17.30 -16.79
N PRO A 93 -7.51 -18.18 -17.53
CA PRO A 93 -6.96 -19.40 -18.13
C PRO A 93 -5.97 -19.07 -19.26
N ASN A 94 -5.09 -20.00 -19.58
CA ASN A 94 -4.25 -19.94 -20.79
C ASN A 94 -4.23 -21.35 -21.38
N PRO A 95 -4.91 -21.63 -22.51
CA PRO A 95 -5.60 -20.69 -23.40
C PRO A 95 -6.88 -20.04 -22.83
N ALA A 96 -7.26 -18.86 -23.34
CA ALA A 96 -8.47 -18.13 -22.94
C ALA A 96 -9.44 -17.89 -24.10
N SER A 97 -10.73 -18.13 -23.90
CA SER A 97 -11.75 -17.90 -24.95
C SER A 97 -12.62 -16.66 -24.72
N THR A 98 -12.95 -16.34 -23.47
CA THR A 98 -13.87 -15.23 -23.16
C THR A 98 -13.19 -14.16 -22.32
N ASN A 99 -12.59 -14.56 -21.20
CA ASN A 99 -11.96 -13.66 -20.25
C ASN A 99 -10.57 -14.17 -19.90
N LEU A 100 -9.61 -13.27 -19.83
CA LEU A 100 -8.27 -13.49 -19.28
C LEU A 100 -8.20 -12.79 -17.93
N LYS A 101 -7.84 -13.53 -16.87
CA LYS A 101 -7.68 -12.99 -15.52
C LYS A 101 -6.20 -12.86 -15.19
N ILE A 102 -5.85 -11.72 -14.61
CA ILE A 102 -4.49 -11.40 -14.16
C ILE A 102 -4.59 -11.15 -12.67
N GLN A 103 -4.09 -12.10 -11.89
CA GLN A 103 -4.07 -11.99 -10.44
C GLN A 103 -2.67 -11.61 -9.98
N LEU A 104 -2.57 -10.48 -9.29
CA LEU A 104 -1.34 -9.90 -8.77
C LEU A 104 -1.36 -9.94 -7.24
N ASP A 105 -0.25 -10.33 -6.63
CA ASP A 105 0.00 -10.17 -5.19
C ASP A 105 1.00 -9.04 -5.00
N LEU A 106 0.54 -7.89 -4.49
CA LEU A 106 1.32 -6.67 -4.36
C LEU A 106 1.75 -6.45 -2.91
N LEU A 107 3.02 -6.10 -2.71
CA LEU A 107 3.56 -5.75 -1.39
C LEU A 107 3.14 -4.36 -0.91
N GLY A 108 2.65 -3.51 -1.81
CA GLY A 108 2.23 -2.15 -1.53
C GLY A 108 1.29 -1.62 -2.61
N PRO A 109 0.58 -0.50 -2.36
CA PRO A 109 -0.26 0.13 -3.38
C PRO A 109 0.59 0.56 -4.58
N SER A 110 0.07 0.31 -5.79
CA SER A 110 0.80 0.63 -7.02
C SER A 110 -0.13 0.94 -8.19
N TYR A 111 0.34 1.80 -9.09
CA TYR A 111 -0.27 1.99 -10.40
C TYR A 111 0.17 0.87 -11.33
N VAL A 112 -0.81 0.13 -11.85
CA VAL A 112 -0.59 -0.98 -12.76
C VAL A 112 -1.09 -0.59 -14.14
N GLN A 113 -0.23 -0.71 -15.15
CA GLN A 113 -0.58 -0.55 -16.56
C GLN A 113 -0.47 -1.89 -17.26
N ILE A 114 -1.54 -2.32 -17.94
CA ILE A 114 -1.63 -3.58 -18.66
C ILE A 114 -1.84 -3.30 -20.14
N GLU A 115 -1.10 -4.02 -20.98
CA GLU A 115 -1.22 -3.98 -22.42
C GLU A 115 -1.26 -5.39 -23.01
N LEU A 116 -2.17 -5.60 -23.96
CA LEU A 116 -2.19 -6.82 -24.77
C LEU A 116 -1.69 -6.49 -26.17
N ILE A 117 -0.64 -7.18 -26.62
CA ILE A 117 0.07 -6.88 -27.85
C ILE A 117 -0.01 -8.10 -28.78
N ASN A 118 -0.37 -7.89 -30.06
CA ASN A 118 -0.41 -8.97 -31.04
C ASN A 118 0.98 -9.32 -31.60
N THR A 119 1.07 -10.36 -32.44
CA THR A 119 2.34 -10.79 -33.06
C THR A 119 2.96 -9.77 -34.01
N ALA A 120 2.17 -8.81 -34.51
CA ALA A 120 2.64 -7.69 -35.32
C ALA A 120 3.17 -6.51 -34.48
N GLY A 121 3.16 -6.61 -33.15
CA GLY A 121 3.61 -5.56 -32.24
C GLY A 121 2.56 -4.47 -31.97
N GLN A 122 1.31 -4.65 -32.41
CA GLN A 122 0.24 -3.68 -32.19
C GLN A 122 -0.40 -3.88 -30.82
N THR A 123 -0.57 -2.80 -30.06
CA THR A 123 -1.31 -2.80 -28.79
C THR A 123 -2.81 -2.88 -29.06
N MET A 124 -3.39 -4.05 -28.79
CA MET A 124 -4.81 -4.36 -28.97
C MET A 124 -5.68 -3.94 -27.79
N TYR A 125 -5.08 -3.84 -26.61
CA TYR A 125 -5.76 -3.43 -25.38
C TYR A 125 -4.79 -2.69 -24.48
N THR A 126 -5.30 -1.66 -23.79
CA THR A 126 -4.57 -0.97 -22.72
C THR A 126 -5.53 -0.63 -21.60
N GLU A 127 -5.11 -0.88 -20.36
CA GLU A 127 -5.83 -0.50 -19.16
C GLU A 127 -4.83 -0.06 -18.09
N GLN A 128 -5.24 0.91 -17.27
CA GLN A 128 -4.45 1.37 -16.15
C GLN A 128 -5.32 1.53 -14.93
N GLN A 129 -4.87 1.00 -13.80
CA GLN A 129 -5.63 1.01 -12.55
C GLN A 129 -4.69 1.16 -11.35
N SER A 130 -5.10 1.96 -10.37
CA SER A 130 -4.46 1.98 -9.07
C SER A 130 -4.96 0.80 -8.24
N LEU A 131 -4.04 -0.06 -7.81
CA LEU A 131 -4.33 -1.25 -7.00
C LEU A 131 -3.74 -1.09 -5.59
N GLY A 132 -4.44 -1.65 -4.60
CA GLY A 132 -3.96 -1.68 -3.22
C GLY A 132 -2.94 -2.79 -2.98
N ALA A 133 -2.34 -2.82 -1.79
CA ALA A 133 -1.54 -3.96 -1.35
C ALA A 133 -2.40 -5.24 -1.26
N GLY A 134 -1.76 -6.40 -1.41
CA GLY A 134 -2.39 -7.71 -1.37
C GLY A 134 -2.82 -8.24 -2.73
N ARG A 135 -3.78 -9.17 -2.71
CA ARG A 135 -4.24 -9.90 -3.89
C ARG A 135 -5.28 -9.10 -4.67
N ASN A 136 -4.94 -8.72 -5.89
CA ASN A 136 -5.80 -7.99 -6.80
C ASN A 136 -6.02 -8.83 -8.07
N THR A 137 -7.22 -8.73 -8.66
CA THR A 137 -7.54 -9.44 -9.90
C THR A 137 -8.08 -8.45 -10.92
N MET A 138 -7.44 -8.40 -12.09
CA MET A 138 -7.89 -7.66 -13.27
C MET A 138 -8.42 -8.64 -14.31
N VAL A 139 -9.43 -8.22 -15.09
CA VAL A 139 -10.12 -9.09 -16.04
C VAL A 139 -10.20 -8.40 -17.40
N ILE A 140 -9.66 -9.06 -18.42
CA ILE A 140 -9.71 -8.59 -19.81
C ILE A 140 -10.68 -9.48 -20.59
N GLY A 141 -11.71 -8.87 -21.19
CA GLY A 141 -12.59 -9.55 -22.13
C GLY A 141 -11.89 -9.78 -23.48
N VAL A 142 -11.51 -11.03 -23.74
CA VAL A 142 -10.72 -11.44 -24.92
C VAL A 142 -11.55 -11.94 -26.10
N ASN A 143 -12.85 -12.12 -25.91
CA ASN A 143 -13.80 -12.59 -26.93
C ASN A 143 -13.85 -11.75 -28.22
N ARG A 144 -13.33 -10.52 -28.17
CA ARG A 144 -13.27 -9.60 -29.32
C ARG A 144 -11.98 -9.71 -30.14
N PHE A 145 -10.99 -10.44 -29.66
CA PHE A 145 -9.70 -10.59 -30.32
C PHE A 145 -9.67 -11.87 -31.15
N ALA A 146 -8.93 -11.85 -32.26
CA ALA A 146 -8.77 -13.04 -33.10
C ALA A 146 -8.02 -14.14 -32.33
N ALA A 147 -8.37 -15.40 -32.58
CA ALA A 147 -7.63 -16.53 -32.04
C ALA A 147 -6.15 -16.47 -32.44
N GLY A 148 -5.25 -16.67 -31.49
CA GLY A 148 -3.82 -16.55 -31.74
C GLY A 148 -2.97 -16.34 -30.48
N ILE A 149 -1.68 -16.09 -30.71
CA ILE A 149 -0.71 -15.81 -29.66
C ILE A 149 -0.60 -14.30 -29.46
N TYR A 150 -0.63 -13.87 -28.20
CA TYR A 150 -0.46 -12.48 -27.80
C TYR A 150 0.60 -12.38 -26.71
N THR A 151 1.19 -11.20 -26.59
CA THR A 151 2.06 -10.83 -25.47
C THR A 151 1.27 -9.94 -24.53
N LEU A 152 1.06 -10.41 -23.30
CA LEU A 152 0.57 -9.57 -22.21
C LEU A 152 1.77 -8.87 -21.56
N ARG A 153 1.78 -7.55 -21.61
CA ARG A 153 2.75 -6.71 -20.90
C ARG A 153 2.07 -6.07 -19.71
N PHE A 154 2.68 -6.11 -18.54
CA PHE A 154 2.23 -5.29 -17.42
C PHE A 154 3.38 -4.60 -16.71
N LYS A 155 3.16 -3.31 -16.38
CA LYS A 155 4.12 -2.44 -15.72
C LYS A 155 3.59 -2.06 -14.35
N ILE A 156 4.41 -2.27 -13.32
CA ILE A 156 4.09 -2.04 -11.92
C ILE A 156 5.28 -1.32 -11.29
N ALA A 157 5.10 -0.06 -10.89
CA ALA A 157 6.19 0.85 -10.53
C ALA A 157 7.30 0.88 -11.61
N GLN A 158 8.50 0.39 -11.31
CA GLN A 158 9.63 0.33 -12.25
C GLN A 158 9.78 -1.03 -12.94
N SER A 159 9.03 -2.04 -12.51
CA SER A 159 9.11 -3.39 -13.05
C SER A 159 8.19 -3.55 -14.26
N ILE A 160 8.67 -4.22 -15.30
CA ILE A 160 7.88 -4.60 -16.49
C ILE A 160 7.97 -6.11 -16.64
N TYR A 161 6.83 -6.74 -16.88
CA TYR A 161 6.70 -8.17 -17.08
C TYR A 161 6.06 -8.46 -18.44
N TYR A 162 6.42 -9.60 -19.02
CA TYR A 162 5.93 -10.06 -20.31
C TYR A 162 5.53 -11.51 -20.22
N GLU A 163 4.31 -11.82 -20.68
CA GLU A 163 3.75 -13.15 -20.60
C GLU A 163 3.08 -13.54 -21.92
N LYS A 164 3.37 -14.74 -22.40
CA LYS A 164 2.75 -15.28 -23.61
C LYS A 164 1.38 -15.84 -23.27
N VAL A 165 0.34 -15.31 -23.89
CA VAL A 165 -1.04 -15.77 -23.72
C VAL A 165 -1.62 -16.25 -25.06
N ILE A 166 -2.43 -17.30 -25.01
CA ILE A 166 -3.10 -17.88 -26.16
C ILE A 166 -4.59 -17.56 -26.05
N ILE A 167 -5.15 -16.92 -27.08
CA ILE A 167 -6.57 -16.60 -27.19
C ILE A 167 -7.21 -17.55 -28.22
N GLN A 168 -8.42 -18.06 -27.94
CA GLN A 168 -9.15 -19.03 -28.78
C GLN A 168 -10.54 -18.56 -29.11
#